data_AF-A0A2D4PF18-F1
#
_entry.id   AF-A0A2D4PF18-F1
#
_cell.length_a   1.000
_cell.length_b   1.000
_cell.length_c   1.000
_cell.angle_alpha   90.00
_cell.angle_beta   90.00
_cell.angle_gamma   90.00
#
_symmetry.space_group_name_H-M   'P 1'
#
loop_
_entity.id
_entity.type
_entity.pdbx_description
1 polymer ?
#
loop_
_entity_poly.entity_id
_entity_poly.type
_entity_poly.pdbx_seq_one_letter_code
_entity_poly.pdbx_strand_id
1 'polypeptide(L)'
;CSCFKCSIIILWNSVFQIKQFDSPYLVYHEMVKTSRIFIRDCSMVSVYPLILFGGGRVNMQLQNGAYVVSLDDGWINFVAASRQVAELVKELRNELDTLLQEKIKNPSMDLCTCPRGSRIINLIVKLVTTQ
;
A
#
# COMPACT_ATOMS: atom_id res chain seq x y z
N CYS A 1 -17.84 -10.44 17.37
CA CYS A 1 -17.70 -10.32 15.90
C CYS A 1 -17.03 -9.00 15.58
N SER A 2 -15.70 -8.98 15.57
CA SER A 2 -14.92 -7.74 15.57
C SER A 2 -13.92 -7.80 14.42
N CYS A 3 -14.26 -7.06 13.35
CA CYS A 3 -13.40 -6.55 12.29
C CYS A 3 -12.35 -7.50 11.69
N PHE A 4 -12.72 -8.03 10.51
CA PHE A 4 -11.87 -8.18 9.32
C PHE A 4 -11.10 -6.87 9.00
N LYS A 5 -10.15 -6.47 9.84
CA LYS A 5 -9.12 -5.50 9.45
C LYS A 5 -8.10 -6.29 8.64
N CYS A 6 -8.18 -6.14 7.31
CA CYS A 6 -7.35 -6.78 6.29
C CYS A 6 -5.96 -7.16 6.79
N SER A 7 -5.62 -8.45 6.62
CA SER A 7 -4.27 -9.02 6.50
C SER A 7 -3.14 -8.07 6.92
N ILE A 8 -2.96 -7.95 8.24
CA ILE A 8 -2.08 -6.99 8.88
C ILE A 8 -0.64 -7.21 8.47
N ILE A 9 0.02 -6.15 8.02
CA ILE A 9 1.45 -6.14 7.73
C ILE A 9 2.25 -6.29 9.02
N ILE A 10 3.21 -7.21 9.06
CA ILE A 10 4.05 -7.42 10.24
C ILE A 10 5.26 -6.49 10.15
N LEU A 11 5.36 -5.55 11.09
CA LEU A 11 6.63 -4.93 11.44
C LEU A 11 7.50 -6.00 12.11
N TRP A 12 8.63 -6.25 11.46
CA TRP A 12 9.61 -7.30 11.74
C TRP A 12 9.79 -7.61 13.24
N ASN A 13 9.38 -8.81 13.65
CA ASN A 13 9.92 -9.48 14.84
C ASN A 13 9.81 -11.01 14.71
N SER A 14 10.93 -11.64 14.35
CA SER A 14 11.35 -12.98 14.80
C SER A 14 10.74 -14.27 14.22
N VAL A 15 10.33 -14.35 12.94
CA VAL A 15 9.81 -15.63 12.38
C VAL A 15 10.46 -16.14 11.06
N PHE A 16 11.26 -15.37 10.33
CA PHE A 16 11.88 -15.85 9.07
C PHE A 16 13.42 -15.92 9.12
N GLN A 17 14.00 -17.02 8.61
CA GLN A 17 15.46 -17.23 8.46
C GLN A 17 16.11 -16.39 7.34
N ILE A 18 15.36 -15.51 6.69
CA ILE A 18 15.86 -14.59 5.66
C ILE A 18 16.29 -13.30 6.36
N LYS A 19 17.60 -13.01 6.33
CA LYS A 19 18.23 -11.98 7.18
C LYS A 19 18.14 -10.55 6.65
N GLN A 20 17.68 -10.32 5.42
CA GLN A 20 17.65 -8.96 4.85
C GLN A 20 16.49 -8.81 3.85
N PHE A 21 15.64 -7.82 4.11
CA PHE A 21 14.55 -7.39 3.25
C PHE A 21 14.76 -5.91 2.94
N ASP A 22 14.56 -5.50 1.67
CA ASP A 22 14.69 -4.09 1.25
C ASP A 22 13.52 -3.23 1.77
N SER A 23 12.41 -3.86 2.14
CA SER A 23 11.25 -3.24 2.76
C SER A 23 10.94 -3.89 4.11
N PRO A 24 10.56 -3.12 5.14
CA PRO A 24 10.19 -3.67 6.45
C PRO A 24 8.77 -4.29 6.47
N TYR A 25 8.07 -4.31 5.34
CA TYR A 25 6.67 -4.70 5.25
C TYR A 25 6.48 -6.05 4.53
N LEU A 26 5.68 -6.93 5.14
CA LEU A 26 5.27 -8.22 4.60
C LEU A 26 3.75 -8.28 4.48
N VAL A 27 3.23 -8.80 3.36
CA VAL A 27 1.83 -9.22 3.23
C VAL A 27 1.77 -10.73 3.41
N TYR A 28 0.81 -11.22 4.20
CA TYR A 28 0.59 -12.65 4.39
C TYR A 28 -0.79 -13.11 3.94
N HIS A 29 -0.87 -14.39 3.58
CA HIS A 29 -2.13 -15.06 3.25
C HIS A 29 -2.79 -15.67 4.49
N GLU A 30 -2.04 -16.45 5.27
CA GLU A 30 -2.58 -17.17 6.44
C GLU A 30 -1.69 -16.96 7.68
N MET A 31 -2.35 -16.63 8.79
CA MET A 31 -1.77 -16.58 10.12
C MET A 31 -2.46 -17.60 11.02
N VAL A 32 -1.67 -18.52 11.59
CA VAL A 32 -2.16 -19.58 12.47
C VAL A 32 -1.64 -19.36 13.88
N LYS A 33 -2.54 -19.41 14.86
CA LYS A 33 -2.18 -19.37 16.27
C LYS A 33 -2.39 -20.75 16.89
N THR A 34 -1.30 -21.39 17.29
CA THR A 34 -1.32 -22.60 18.13
C THR A 34 -0.75 -22.24 19.51
N SER A 35 0.42 -22.77 19.87
CA SER A 35 1.21 -22.33 21.02
C SER A 35 1.97 -21.03 20.76
N ARG A 36 2.23 -20.72 19.48
CA ARG A 36 2.83 -19.47 18.98
C ARG A 36 2.11 -19.04 17.70
N ILE A 37 2.35 -17.82 17.25
CA ILE A 37 1.84 -17.31 15.97
C ILE A 37 2.81 -17.75 14.88
N PHE A 38 2.26 -18.36 13.84
CA PHE A 38 2.98 -18.77 12.64
C PHE A 38 2.33 -18.14 11.41
N ILE A 39 3.16 -17.72 10.45
CA ILE A 39 2.73 -17.20 9.15
C ILE A 39 3.08 -18.29 8.14
N ARG A 40 2.11 -18.76 7.34
CA ARG A 40 2.38 -19.82 6.36
C ARG A 40 3.00 -19.27 5.08
N ASP A 41 2.31 -18.30 4.48
CA ASP A 41 2.71 -17.69 3.23
C ASP A 41 2.79 -16.17 3.40
N CYS A 42 3.94 -15.60 3.05
CA CYS A 42 4.12 -14.15 3.01
C CYS A 42 5.01 -13.72 1.86
N SER A 43 4.85 -12.48 1.42
CA SER A 43 5.70 -11.83 0.41
C SER A 43 6.10 -10.43 0.89
N MET A 44 7.35 -10.07 0.62
CA MET A 44 7.81 -8.71 0.83
C MET A 44 7.09 -7.76 -0.13
N VAL A 45 6.70 -6.60 0.39
CA VAL A 45 6.04 -5.56 -0.41
C VAL A 45 6.68 -4.21 -0.12
N SER A 46 6.80 -3.38 -1.15
CA SER A 46 7.24 -2.00 -0.99
C SER A 46 6.16 -1.10 -0.40
N VAL A 47 6.52 0.11 0.01
CA VAL A 47 5.58 1.07 0.60
C VAL A 47 4.52 1.53 -0.40
N TYR A 48 4.89 1.70 -1.67
CA TYR A 48 4.00 2.30 -2.67
C TYR A 48 2.73 1.49 -2.95
N PRO A 49 2.79 0.17 -3.22
CA PRO A 49 1.60 -0.66 -3.32
C PRO A 49 0.72 -0.62 -2.06
N LEU A 50 1.33 -0.56 -0.87
CA LEU A 50 0.57 -0.49 0.38
C LEU A 50 -0.26 0.80 0.47
N ILE A 51 0.28 1.93 0.05
CA ILE A 51 -0.46 3.20 0.08
C ILE A 51 -1.50 3.24 -1.04
N LEU A 52 -1.21 2.69 -2.21
CA LEU A 52 -2.14 2.73 -3.34
C LEU A 52 -3.34 1.80 -3.15
N PHE A 53 -3.11 0.60 -2.61
CA PHE A 53 -4.12 -0.45 -2.51
C PHE A 53 -4.55 -0.78 -1.08
N GLY A 54 -3.87 -0.23 -0.07
CA GLY A 54 -4.24 -0.43 1.32
C GLY A 54 -5.52 0.31 1.70
N GLY A 55 -6.25 -0.24 2.67
CA GLY A 55 -7.45 0.39 3.21
C GLY A 55 -7.17 1.67 3.99
N GLY A 56 -8.23 2.31 4.49
CA GLY A 56 -8.09 3.42 5.44
C GLY A 56 -7.83 4.79 4.83
N ARG A 57 -7.42 5.72 5.69
CA ARG A 57 -7.12 7.11 5.32
C ARG A 57 -5.62 7.29 5.14
N VAL A 58 -5.25 7.99 4.08
CA VAL A 58 -3.87 8.47 3.89
C VAL A 58 -3.76 9.86 4.48
N ASN A 59 -2.77 10.06 5.35
CA ASN A 59 -2.45 11.36 5.89
C ASN A 59 -1.01 11.76 5.50
N MET A 60 -0.78 13.06 5.38
CA MET A 60 0.54 13.62 5.10
C MET A 60 0.88 14.64 6.17
N GLN A 61 2.06 14.52 6.76
CA GLN A 61 2.52 15.40 7.82
C GLN A 61 4.00 15.75 7.63
N LEU A 62 4.39 16.95 8.05
CA LEU A 62 5.80 17.31 8.18
C LEU A 62 6.24 16.98 9.61
N GLN A 63 7.15 16.03 9.76
CA GLN A 63 7.69 15.61 11.06
C GLN A 63 9.21 15.71 11.02
N ASN A 64 9.80 16.46 11.95
CA ASN A 64 11.26 16.63 12.08
C ASN A 64 11.95 17.04 10.74
N GLY A 65 11.29 17.87 9.94
CA GLY A 65 11.80 18.32 8.64
C GLY A 65 11.62 17.33 7.49
N ALA A 66 10.99 16.17 7.72
CA ALA A 66 10.73 15.15 6.73
C ALA A 66 9.23 15.02 6.43
N TYR A 67 8.87 14.80 5.17
CA TYR A 67 7.48 14.55 4.78
C TYR A 67 7.13 13.10 5.04
N VAL A 68 6.28 12.85 6.03
CA VAL A 68 5.80 11.53 6.40
C VAL A 68 4.40 11.34 5.84
N VAL A 69 4.20 10.25 5.11
CA VAL A 69 2.88 9.82 4.69
C VAL A 69 2.52 8.57 5.47
N SER A 70 1.32 8.57 6.04
CA SER A 70 0.83 7.51 6.89
C SER A 70 -0.46 6.89 6.38
N LEU A 71 -0.59 5.58 6.55
CA LEU A 71 -1.81 4.82 6.33
C LEU A 71 -2.38 4.34 7.65
N ASP A 72 -3.71 4.23 7.72
CA ASP A 72 -4.45 3.60 8.83
C ASP A 72 -4.02 4.16 10.19
N ASP A 73 -4.13 5.47 10.40
CA ASP A 73 -3.77 6.11 11.68
C ASP A 73 -2.32 5.88 12.13
N GLY A 74 -1.39 5.70 11.19
CA GLY A 74 0.05 5.60 11.47
C GLY A 74 0.59 4.18 11.62
N TRP A 75 -0.18 3.16 11.24
CA TRP A 75 0.28 1.78 11.23
C TRP A 75 1.34 1.52 10.15
N ILE A 76 1.22 2.21 9.02
CA ILE A 76 2.24 2.21 7.95
C ILE A 76 2.69 3.64 7.79
N ASN A 77 4.00 3.88 7.92
CA ASN A 77 4.60 5.19 7.70
C ASN A 77 5.73 5.07 6.70
N PHE A 78 5.84 6.05 5.81
CA PHE A 78 7.04 6.20 5.00
C PHE A 78 7.44 7.66 4.90
N VAL A 79 8.75 7.86 4.82
CA VAL A 79 9.34 9.18 4.60
C VAL A 79 9.45 9.38 3.09
N ALA A 80 8.73 10.36 2.57
CA ALA A 80 8.84 10.76 1.18
C ALA A 80 10.13 11.57 0.97
N ALA A 81 10.81 11.32 -0.15
CA ALA A 81 12.03 12.05 -0.53
C ALA A 81 11.79 13.56 -0.71
N SER A 82 10.55 13.95 -1.05
CA SER A 82 10.15 15.35 -1.17
C SER A 82 8.64 15.50 -0.98
N ARG A 83 8.19 16.74 -0.78
CA ARG A 83 6.78 17.11 -0.75
C ARG A 83 6.04 16.63 -2.00
N GLN A 84 6.67 16.78 -3.17
CA GLN A 84 6.09 16.43 -4.45
C GLN A 84 5.83 14.93 -4.55
N VAL A 85 6.72 14.10 -4.01
CA VAL A 85 6.50 12.64 -3.98
C VAL A 85 5.34 12.29 -3.04
N ALA A 86 5.26 12.92 -1.86
CA ALA A 86 4.15 12.70 -0.93
C ALA A 86 2.80 13.08 -1.57
N GLU A 87 2.72 14.25 -2.19
CA GLU A 87 1.52 14.74 -2.88
C GLU A 87 1.16 13.85 -4.07
N LEU A 88 2.14 13.46 -4.89
CA LEU A 88 1.93 12.59 -6.04
C LEU A 88 1.27 11.26 -5.64
N VAL A 89 1.79 10.60 -4.60
CA VAL A 89 1.25 9.30 -4.17
C VAL A 89 -0.17 9.45 -3.62
N LYS A 90 -0.44 10.52 -2.86
CA LYS A 90 -1.78 10.79 -2.32
C LYS A 90 -2.78 11.05 -3.45
N GLU A 91 -2.46 11.94 -4.40
CA GLU A 91 -3.37 12.27 -5.50
C GLU A 91 -3.56 11.08 -6.45
N LEU A 92 -2.49 10.31 -6.72
CA LEU A 92 -2.60 9.09 -7.52
C LEU A 92 -3.56 8.07 -6.90
N ARG A 93 -3.55 7.92 -5.56
CA ARG A 93 -4.52 7.09 -4.85
C ARG A 93 -5.95 7.62 -5.02
N ASN A 94 -6.17 8.93 -4.83
CA ASN A 94 -7.50 9.53 -4.97
C ASN A 94 -8.07 9.32 -6.39
N GLU A 95 -7.22 9.50 -7.40
CA GLU A 95 -7.59 9.26 -8.81
C GLU A 95 -7.88 7.79 -9.08
N LEU A 96 -7.09 6.88 -8.52
CA LEU A 96 -7.34 5.44 -8.60
C LEU A 96 -8.67 5.06 -7.93
N ASP A 97 -8.94 5.54 -6.71
CA ASP A 97 -10.18 5.30 -5.99
C ASP A 97 -11.39 5.77 -6.82
N THR A 98 -11.30 6.97 -7.39
CA THR A 98 -12.34 7.53 -8.26
C THR A 98 -12.56 6.66 -9.51
N LEU A 99 -11.47 6.26 -10.17
CA LEU A 99 -11.52 5.41 -11.36
C LEU A 99 -12.15 4.04 -11.05
N LEU A 100 -11.81 3.44 -9.90
CA LEU A 100 -12.39 2.17 -9.46
C LEU A 100 -13.87 2.32 -9.13
N GLN A 101 -14.30 3.43 -8.51
CA GLN A 101 -15.72 3.71 -8.27
C GLN A 101 -16.51 3.87 -9.58
N GLU A 102 -15.93 4.52 -10.59
CA GLU A 102 -16.52 4.61 -11.93
C GLU A 102 -16.67 3.23 -12.58
N LYS A 103 -15.63 2.39 -12.50
CA LYS A 103 -15.66 1.00 -12.99
C LYS A 103 -16.70 0.14 -12.27
N ILE A 104 -16.90 0.34 -10.97
CA ILE A 104 -17.94 -0.35 -10.19
C ILE A 104 -19.33 0.07 -10.68
N LYS A 105 -19.55 1.36 -10.92
CA LYS A 105 -20.82 1.89 -11.45
C LYS A 105 -21.07 1.47 -12.90
N ASN A 106 -20.01 1.33 -13.69
CA ASN A 106 -20.07 0.89 -15.08
C ASN A 106 -19.08 -0.25 -15.36
N PRO A 107 -19.47 -1.51 -15.11
CA PRO A 107 -18.58 -2.67 -15.27
C PRO A 107 -18.07 -2.88 -16.70
N SER A 108 -18.73 -2.35 -17.74
CA SER A 108 -18.25 -2.45 -19.12
C SER A 108 -17.19 -1.41 -19.49
N MET A 109 -16.89 -0.44 -18.61
CA MET A 109 -15.82 0.54 -18.81
C MET A 109 -14.47 -0.16 -18.94
N ASP A 110 -13.77 0.00 -20.05
CA ASP A 110 -12.42 -0.53 -20.20
C ASP A 110 -11.37 0.48 -19.73
N LEU A 111 -10.61 0.10 -18.70
CA LEU A 111 -9.57 0.94 -18.10
C LEU A 111 -8.32 1.02 -18.96
N CYS A 112 -8.08 0.02 -19.82
CA CYS A 112 -6.90 -0.04 -20.67
C CYS A 112 -7.03 0.85 -21.90
N THR A 113 -8.24 1.01 -22.44
CA THR A 113 -8.49 1.83 -23.64
C THR A 113 -8.86 3.27 -23.31
N CYS A 114 -9.44 3.55 -22.13
CA CYS A 114 -9.75 4.93 -21.77
C CYS A 114 -8.45 5.73 -21.46
N PRO A 115 -8.31 6.98 -21.97
CA PRO A 115 -7.09 7.77 -21.77
C PRO A 115 -6.74 8.05 -20.30
N ARG A 116 -7.75 8.19 -19.43
CA ARG A 116 -7.54 8.42 -18.00
C ARG A 116 -7.04 7.16 -17.30
N GLY A 117 -7.72 6.02 -17.51
CA GLY A 117 -7.35 4.75 -16.88
C GLY A 117 -5.97 4.26 -17.27
N SER A 118 -5.67 4.26 -18.57
CA SER A 118 -4.34 3.87 -19.08
C SER A 118 -3.21 4.71 -18.51
N ARG A 119 -3.39 6.04 -18.36
CA ARG A 119 -2.39 6.91 -17.73
C ARG A 119 -2.17 6.58 -16.26
N ILE A 120 -3.25 6.42 -15.49
CA ILE A 120 -3.19 6.07 -14.06
C ILE A 120 -2.47 4.72 -13.88
N ILE A 121 -2.88 3.70 -14.66
CA ILE A 121 -2.26 2.36 -14.62
C ILE A 121 -0.77 2.45 -14.96
N ASN A 122 -0.39 3.15 -16.02
CA ASN A 122 1.01 3.31 -16.41
C ASN A 122 1.84 4.04 -15.34
N LEU A 123 1.27 5.04 -14.67
CA LEU A 123 1.93 5.73 -13.56
C LEU A 123 2.13 4.80 -12.35
N ILE A 124 1.11 4.02 -11.99
CA ILE A 124 1.21 3.02 -10.92
C ILE A 124 2.31 2.01 -11.23
N VAL A 125 2.32 1.45 -12.45
CA VAL A 125 3.35 0.48 -12.88
C VAL A 125 4.74 1.10 -12.73
N LYS A 126 4.96 2.30 -13.31
CA LYS A 126 6.25 3.00 -13.18
C LYS A 126 6.66 3.17 -11.72
N LEU A 127 5.76 3.69 -10.90
CA LEU A 127 6.03 4.01 -9.51
C LEU A 127 6.35 2.76 -8.67
N VAL A 128 5.64 1.66 -8.89
CA VAL A 128 5.90 0.38 -8.20
C VAL A 128 7.18 -0.29 -8.70
N THR A 129 7.57 -0.09 -9.96
CA THR A 129 8.83 -0.63 -10.52
C THR A 129 10.07 0.22 -10.23
N THR A 130 9.93 1.40 -9.61
CA THR A 130 11.06 2.32 -9.35
C THR A 130 11.86 1.93 -8.08
N GLN A 131 11.82 0.67 -7.65
CA GLN A 131 12.66 0.14 -6.56
C GLN A 131 13.83 -0.66 -7.10
#